data_AF-A0A2X0MRZ3-F1
#
_entry.id   AF-A0A2X0MRZ3-F1
#
_cell.length_a   1.000
_cell.length_b   1.000
_cell.length_c   1.000
_cell.angle_alpha   90.00
_cell.angle_beta   90.00
_cell.angle_gamma   90.00
#
_symmetry.space_group_name_H-M   'P 1'
#
loop_
_entity.id
_entity.type
_entity.pdbx_description
1 polymer ?
#
loop_
_entity_poly.entity_id
_entity_poly.type
_entity_poly.pdbx_seq_one_letter_code
_entity_poly.pdbx_strand_id
1 'polypeptide(L)'
;MKAAPPDTEIPYDGSESQYMLDLVSCLADSAICPVWQSPARNINGHSRGRRVSTERSSAPCPTYSSSASRSGSCNQSTFGHEASKALNRSFSPYTINLWGTFIITSVVYWIGGLIFMAFDLYEPLHNVLKPYKLQPDKRVSVADYKKVCWIVLRNQVLVALPMTWAMATYRPLSTTAPLPGAFETIYTYIFCTLCMEAGFFYVHRLFHHPKLYKHVHKLHHRESVGLMVQESVSHCGTEFTAPVALSSTYCTLPEHLFSNLLPIVLGIMILGAHWSLMIMFFCSLELGTLNTHSGYNFVGGFSALQHDWHHYAYTENFGPTGILDKIYGTNTAFTSWIEELTRRESGQTGSSKGDVVSQARKELARKEDAGETFVSSVL
;
A
#
# COMPACT_ATOMS: atom_id res chain seq x y z
N MET A 1 0.59 -54.22 -0.25
CA MET A 1 1.38 -53.03 0.16
C MET A 1 2.85 -53.42 0.15
N LYS A 2 3.64 -52.95 -0.81
CA LYS A 2 5.11 -53.02 -0.77
C LYS A 2 5.60 -51.62 -0.38
N ALA A 3 6.28 -51.52 0.74
CA ALA A 3 6.91 -50.28 1.19
C ALA A 3 8.09 -49.93 0.28
N ALA A 4 8.24 -48.65 -0.06
CA ALA A 4 9.42 -48.13 -0.74
C ALA A 4 10.62 -48.08 0.25
N PRO A 5 11.86 -48.28 -0.24
CA PRO A 5 13.04 -48.33 0.61
C PRO A 5 13.40 -46.94 1.18
N PRO A 6 14.09 -46.88 2.34
CA PRO A 6 14.66 -45.64 2.85
C PRO A 6 15.86 -45.24 1.99
N ASP A 7 16.11 -43.94 1.87
CA ASP A 7 17.27 -43.34 1.19
C ASP A 7 17.09 -42.98 -0.31
N THR A 8 15.91 -42.46 -0.67
CA THR A 8 15.82 -41.53 -1.83
C THR A 8 15.88 -40.09 -1.30
N GLU A 9 17.06 -39.46 -1.35
CA GLU A 9 17.13 -38.00 -1.30
C GLU A 9 16.33 -37.46 -2.50
N ILE A 10 15.19 -36.82 -2.23
CA ILE A 10 14.45 -36.05 -3.24
C ILE A 10 15.27 -34.78 -3.48
N PRO A 11 15.74 -34.51 -4.70
CA PRO A 11 16.47 -33.27 -4.97
C PRO A 11 15.51 -32.09 -4.75
N TYR A 12 15.85 -31.21 -3.81
CA TYR A 12 15.19 -29.91 -3.67
C TYR A 12 15.71 -29.01 -4.79
N ASP A 13 14.91 -28.82 -5.85
CA ASP A 13 15.31 -28.10 -7.07
C ASP A 13 15.16 -26.57 -6.96
N GLY A 14 14.73 -26.06 -5.80
CA GLY A 14 14.52 -24.63 -5.57
C GLY A 14 13.38 -24.00 -6.38
N SER A 15 12.67 -24.77 -7.21
CA SER A 15 11.59 -24.26 -8.07
C SER A 15 10.42 -23.69 -7.27
N GLU A 16 10.13 -24.25 -6.09
CA GLU A 16 9.08 -23.78 -5.18
C GLU A 16 9.28 -22.30 -4.76
N SER A 17 10.53 -21.88 -4.60
CA SER A 17 10.88 -20.50 -4.24
C SER A 17 10.69 -19.54 -5.42
N GLN A 18 11.03 -19.98 -6.64
CA GLN A 18 10.81 -19.23 -7.87
C GLN A 18 9.31 -19.10 -8.18
N TYR A 19 8.51 -20.16 -7.98
CA TYR A 19 7.07 -20.13 -8.18
C TYR A 19 6.35 -19.15 -7.26
N MET A 20 6.79 -19.04 -6.00
CA MET A 20 6.23 -18.07 -5.05
C MET A 20 6.60 -16.64 -5.43
N LEU A 21 7.83 -16.41 -5.92
CA LEU A 21 8.26 -15.10 -6.42
C LEU A 21 7.54 -14.71 -7.71
N ASP A 22 7.34 -15.66 -8.63
CA ASP A 22 6.58 -15.46 -9.87
C ASP A 22 5.09 -15.22 -9.58
N LEU A 23 4.54 -15.85 -8.53
CA LEU A 23 3.17 -15.61 -8.07
C LEU A 23 3.04 -14.21 -7.47
N VAL A 24 4.00 -13.81 -6.63
CA VAL A 24 4.07 -12.43 -6.11
C VAL A 24 4.19 -11.43 -7.26
N SER A 25 5.00 -11.71 -8.28
CA SER A 25 5.13 -10.86 -9.48
C SER A 25 3.83 -10.79 -10.29
N CYS A 26 3.18 -11.92 -10.58
CA CYS A 26 1.91 -11.97 -11.32
C CYS A 26 0.77 -11.27 -10.57
N LEU A 27 0.76 -11.40 -9.24
CA LEU A 27 -0.20 -10.72 -8.36
C LEU A 27 0.10 -9.22 -8.25
N ALA A 28 1.37 -8.81 -8.22
CA ALA A 28 1.75 -7.41 -8.32
C ALA A 28 1.33 -6.80 -9.67
N ASP A 29 1.58 -7.48 -10.78
CA ASP A 29 1.16 -7.05 -12.12
C ASP A 29 -0.38 -6.96 -12.24
N SER A 30 -1.10 -7.89 -11.60
CA SER A 30 -2.57 -7.89 -11.57
C SER A 30 -3.17 -6.89 -10.59
N ALA A 31 -2.46 -6.54 -9.52
CA ALA A 31 -2.82 -5.47 -8.60
C ALA A 31 -2.67 -4.09 -9.26
N ILE A 32 -1.71 -3.96 -10.19
CA ILE A 32 -1.44 -2.74 -10.95
C ILE A 32 -2.38 -2.60 -12.16
N CYS A 33 -3.08 -3.64 -12.61
CA CYS A 33 -3.79 -3.56 -13.89
C CYS A 33 -5.22 -2.93 -13.89
N PRO A 34 -6.11 -3.08 -12.88
CA PRO A 34 -7.49 -2.60 -13.01
C PRO A 34 -7.69 -1.12 -12.65
N VAL A 35 -6.81 -0.53 -11.84
CA VAL A 35 -7.01 0.82 -11.26
C VAL A 35 -6.13 1.89 -11.92
N TRP A 36 -5.10 1.49 -12.67
CA TRP A 36 -4.06 2.41 -13.15
C TRP A 36 -4.19 2.88 -14.60
N GLN A 37 -5.26 2.50 -15.30
CA GLN A 37 -5.56 3.07 -16.62
C GLN A 37 -6.37 4.36 -16.47
N SER A 38 -5.69 5.49 -16.29
CA SER A 38 -6.30 6.78 -16.57
C SER A 38 -6.60 6.88 -18.08
N PRO A 39 -7.77 7.40 -18.51
CA PRO A 39 -8.08 7.51 -19.92
C PRO A 39 -7.13 8.55 -20.53
N ALA A 40 -6.21 8.09 -21.40
CA ALA A 40 -5.42 8.98 -22.22
C ALA A 40 -6.38 9.88 -23.01
N ARG A 41 -6.52 11.15 -22.59
CA ARG A 41 -7.25 12.15 -23.37
C ARG A 41 -6.48 12.38 -24.66
N ASN A 42 -7.07 11.90 -25.74
CA ASN A 42 -6.63 12.08 -27.11
C ASN A 42 -6.75 13.58 -27.47
N ILE A 43 -5.68 14.35 -27.31
CA ILE A 43 -5.62 15.73 -27.82
C ILE A 43 -5.11 15.65 -29.26
N ASN A 44 -6.04 15.46 -30.20
CA ASN A 44 -5.77 15.70 -31.62
C ASN A 44 -5.75 17.21 -31.88
N GLY A 45 -4.56 17.80 -31.77
CA GLY A 45 -4.28 19.15 -32.25
C GLY A 45 -3.68 19.08 -33.65
N HIS A 46 -4.48 19.39 -34.67
CA HIS A 46 -4.01 19.64 -36.02
C HIS A 46 -3.09 20.87 -36.06
N SER A 47 -1.85 20.70 -36.52
CA SER A 47 -1.11 21.78 -37.18
C SER A 47 -0.15 21.23 -38.24
N ARG A 48 -0.41 21.61 -39.48
CA ARG A 48 0.41 21.39 -40.68
C ARG A 48 1.79 22.07 -40.54
N GLY A 49 2.84 21.44 -41.08
CA GLY A 49 3.99 22.19 -41.59
C GLY A 49 5.35 21.49 -41.62
N ARG A 50 5.85 21.29 -42.85
CA ARG A 50 7.25 21.09 -43.30
C ARG A 50 7.94 19.72 -43.09
N ARG A 51 8.03 19.00 -44.21
CA ARG A 51 9.09 18.03 -44.52
C ARG A 51 10.43 18.75 -44.65
N VAL A 52 11.45 18.22 -43.97
CA VAL A 52 12.85 18.32 -44.39
C VAL A 52 13.43 16.91 -44.31
N SER A 53 13.87 16.41 -45.46
CA SER A 53 14.53 15.13 -45.67
C SER A 53 15.98 15.20 -45.23
N THR A 54 16.40 14.31 -44.32
CA THR A 54 17.81 13.90 -44.22
C THR A 54 17.85 12.39 -44.04
N GLU A 55 18.43 11.71 -45.03
CA GLU A 55 18.72 10.29 -45.00
C GLU A 55 19.83 10.02 -43.98
N ARG A 56 19.57 9.12 -43.02
CA ARG A 56 20.63 8.44 -42.28
C ARG A 56 20.25 6.98 -42.08
N SER A 57 21.04 6.13 -42.73
CA SER A 57 21.10 4.68 -42.58
C SER A 57 20.98 4.27 -41.11
N SER A 58 19.96 3.49 -40.78
CA SER A 58 19.83 2.79 -39.51
C SER A 58 19.37 1.36 -39.79
N ALA A 59 20.18 0.40 -39.35
CA ALA A 59 19.90 -1.02 -39.39
C ALA A 59 18.58 -1.33 -38.67
N PRO A 60 17.82 -2.36 -39.10
CA PRO A 60 16.54 -2.68 -38.48
C PRO A 60 16.76 -3.14 -37.04
N CYS A 61 16.30 -2.33 -36.08
CA CYS A 61 16.08 -2.78 -34.71
C CYS A 61 15.12 -3.97 -34.74
N PRO A 62 15.37 -5.04 -33.97
CA PRO A 62 14.43 -6.13 -33.85
C PRO A 62 13.16 -5.58 -33.20
N THR A 63 12.07 -5.59 -33.97
CA THR A 63 10.71 -5.40 -33.47
C THR A 63 10.44 -6.49 -32.45
N TYR A 64 10.59 -6.18 -31.16
CA TYR A 64 9.90 -6.92 -30.12
C TYR A 64 8.41 -6.72 -30.39
N SER A 65 7.76 -7.77 -30.89
CA SER A 65 6.31 -7.78 -31.01
C SER A 65 5.74 -7.59 -29.62
N SER A 66 5.20 -6.40 -29.37
CA SER A 66 4.42 -6.12 -28.18
C SER A 66 3.18 -7.01 -28.23
N SER A 67 3.24 -8.16 -27.58
CA SER A 67 2.08 -8.98 -27.23
C SER A 67 1.33 -8.38 -26.04
N ALA A 68 1.18 -7.05 -26.05
CA ALA A 68 0.31 -6.29 -25.16
C ALA A 68 -1.15 -6.45 -25.64
N SER A 69 -1.70 -7.66 -25.51
CA SER A 69 -3.12 -7.94 -25.78
C SER A 69 -3.64 -9.20 -25.08
N ARG A 70 -3.20 -9.46 -23.85
CA ARG A 70 -3.89 -10.42 -22.95
C ARG A 70 -4.20 -9.77 -21.62
N SER A 71 -5.25 -8.97 -21.60
CA SER A 71 -5.98 -8.54 -20.40
C SER A 71 -6.72 -9.73 -19.77
N GLY A 72 -6.04 -10.86 -19.57
CA GLY A 72 -6.55 -11.99 -18.81
C GLY A 72 -6.17 -11.77 -17.35
N SER A 73 -7.14 -11.81 -16.44
CA SER A 73 -6.89 -11.89 -14.98
C SER A 73 -5.80 -12.93 -14.71
N CYS A 74 -4.83 -12.68 -13.80
CA CYS A 74 -3.77 -13.66 -13.49
C CYS A 74 -4.34 -15.04 -13.13
N ASN A 75 -5.54 -15.09 -12.52
CA ASN A 75 -6.28 -16.33 -12.25
C ASN A 75 -6.71 -17.11 -13.50
N GLN A 76 -6.81 -16.45 -14.67
CA GLN A 76 -7.14 -17.06 -15.96
C GLN A 76 -5.91 -17.25 -16.85
N SER A 77 -4.72 -16.88 -16.37
CA SER A 77 -3.47 -17.12 -17.08
C SER A 77 -3.03 -18.58 -16.92
N THR A 78 -2.27 -19.09 -17.88
CA THR A 78 -1.63 -20.43 -17.77
C THR A 78 -0.82 -20.53 -16.48
N PHE A 79 -0.08 -19.47 -16.15
CA PHE A 79 0.70 -19.40 -14.93
C PHE A 79 -0.17 -19.56 -13.68
N GLY A 80 -1.25 -18.79 -13.54
CA GLY A 80 -2.14 -18.87 -12.38
C GLY A 80 -2.76 -20.25 -12.19
N HIS A 81 -3.17 -20.90 -13.29
CA HIS A 81 -3.67 -22.27 -13.25
C HIS A 81 -2.61 -23.28 -12.83
N GLU A 82 -1.39 -23.19 -13.38
CA GLU A 82 -0.30 -24.12 -13.02
C GLU A 82 0.19 -23.89 -11.60
N ALA A 83 0.30 -22.64 -11.14
CA ALA A 83 0.64 -22.29 -9.77
C ALA A 83 -0.40 -22.84 -8.78
N SER A 84 -1.69 -22.64 -9.05
CA SER A 84 -2.78 -23.19 -8.23
C SER A 84 -2.72 -24.73 -8.18
N LYS A 85 -2.49 -25.40 -9.31
CA LYS A 85 -2.32 -26.87 -9.35
C LYS A 85 -1.11 -27.32 -8.53
N ALA A 86 0.04 -26.65 -8.68
CA ALA A 86 1.27 -26.98 -7.95
C ALA A 86 1.09 -26.84 -6.44
N LEU A 87 0.47 -25.74 -5.98
CA LEU A 87 0.16 -25.52 -4.57
C LEU A 87 -0.74 -26.61 -4.00
N ASN A 88 -1.85 -26.93 -4.68
CA ASN A 88 -2.80 -27.94 -4.19
C ASN A 88 -2.28 -29.38 -4.30
N ARG A 89 -1.26 -29.65 -5.13
CA ARG A 89 -0.57 -30.95 -5.16
C ARG A 89 0.37 -31.13 -3.98
N SER A 90 0.99 -30.05 -3.53
CA SER A 90 2.09 -30.10 -2.55
C SER A 90 1.61 -29.82 -1.13
N PHE A 91 0.52 -29.06 -0.98
CA PHE A 91 0.05 -28.57 0.32
C PHE A 91 -1.44 -28.78 0.54
N SER A 92 -1.82 -29.01 1.80
CA SER A 92 -3.23 -29.06 2.20
C SER A 92 -3.88 -27.67 2.11
N PRO A 93 -5.22 -27.57 1.96
CA PRO A 93 -5.91 -26.28 2.02
C PRO A 93 -5.64 -25.51 3.31
N TYR A 94 -5.50 -26.19 4.44
CA TYR A 94 -5.11 -25.58 5.72
C TYR A 94 -3.71 -24.96 5.64
N THR A 95 -2.73 -25.69 5.11
CA THR A 95 -1.35 -25.21 4.95
C THR A 95 -1.30 -23.99 4.02
N ILE A 96 -2.06 -24.00 2.93
CA ILE A 96 -2.14 -22.86 1.99
C ILE A 96 -2.79 -21.65 2.66
N ASN A 97 -3.94 -21.83 3.33
CA ASN A 97 -4.63 -20.75 4.01
C ASN A 97 -3.81 -20.15 5.16
N LEU A 98 -3.05 -20.96 5.90
CA LEU A 98 -2.22 -20.48 7.01
C LEU A 98 -0.89 -19.92 6.51
N TRP A 99 0.00 -20.82 6.09
CA TRP A 99 1.38 -20.46 5.78
C TRP A 99 1.51 -19.76 4.44
N GLY A 100 0.73 -20.17 3.43
CA GLY A 100 0.69 -19.48 2.15
C GLY A 100 0.29 -18.02 2.32
N THR A 101 -0.80 -17.75 3.03
CA THR A 101 -1.24 -16.37 3.32
C THR A 101 -0.18 -15.61 4.11
N PHE A 102 0.24 -16.12 5.27
CA PHE A 102 1.15 -15.38 6.15
C PHE A 102 2.51 -15.09 5.48
N ILE A 103 3.06 -16.05 4.74
CA ILE A 103 4.36 -15.88 4.06
C ILE A 103 4.24 -14.90 2.90
N ILE A 104 3.25 -15.07 2.01
CA ILE A 104 3.13 -14.22 0.81
C ILE A 104 2.93 -12.76 1.21
N THR A 105 1.99 -12.47 2.13
CA THR A 105 1.74 -11.10 2.56
C THR A 105 2.93 -10.52 3.33
N SER A 106 3.57 -11.30 4.21
CA SER A 106 4.78 -10.84 4.90
C SER A 106 5.91 -10.52 3.92
N VAL A 107 6.13 -11.35 2.90
CA VAL A 107 7.16 -11.12 1.88
C VAL A 107 6.86 -9.85 1.08
N VAL A 108 5.62 -9.65 0.64
CA VAL A 108 5.21 -8.43 -0.08
C VAL A 108 5.40 -7.19 0.79
N TYR A 109 4.94 -7.24 2.03
CA TYR A 109 5.11 -6.16 2.99
C TYR A 109 6.58 -5.79 3.21
N TRP A 110 7.43 -6.78 3.50
CA TRP A 110 8.84 -6.55 3.78
C TRP A 110 9.62 -6.12 2.54
N ILE A 111 9.41 -6.74 1.38
CA ILE A 111 10.09 -6.31 0.14
C ILE A 111 9.71 -4.86 -0.19
N GLY A 112 8.42 -4.54 -0.22
CA GLY A 112 7.95 -3.19 -0.51
C GLY A 112 8.47 -2.17 0.51
N GLY A 113 8.38 -2.48 1.80
CA GLY A 113 8.87 -1.60 2.87
C GLY A 113 10.39 -1.42 2.86
N LEU A 114 11.16 -2.46 2.54
CA LEU A 114 12.62 -2.38 2.41
C LEU A 114 13.05 -1.54 1.20
N ILE A 115 12.29 -1.56 0.10
CA ILE A 115 12.52 -0.67 -1.05
C ILE A 115 12.38 0.79 -0.63
N PHE A 116 11.29 1.15 0.06
CA PHE A 116 11.10 2.51 0.58
C PHE A 116 12.15 2.88 1.64
N MET A 117 12.53 1.95 2.51
CA MET A 117 13.62 2.15 3.47
C MET A 117 14.95 2.44 2.76
N ALA A 118 15.23 1.78 1.63
CA ALA A 118 16.40 2.07 0.82
C ALA A 118 16.32 3.49 0.22
N PHE A 119 15.13 3.96 -0.18
CA PHE A 119 14.94 5.33 -0.65
C PHE A 119 15.26 6.37 0.42
N ASP A 120 15.01 6.07 1.69
CA ASP A 120 15.25 6.99 2.81
C ASP A 120 16.71 7.00 3.30
N LEU A 121 17.32 5.82 3.39
CA LEU A 121 18.61 5.63 4.03
C LEU A 121 19.79 5.72 3.05
N TYR A 122 19.61 5.35 1.78
CA TYR A 122 20.68 5.38 0.80
C TYR A 122 20.72 6.72 0.08
N GLU A 123 21.70 7.57 0.44
CA GLU A 123 21.86 8.95 -0.04
C GLU A 123 21.65 9.14 -1.55
N PRO A 124 22.24 8.33 -2.45
CA PRO A 124 22.03 8.50 -3.89
C PRO A 124 20.56 8.34 -4.31
N LEU A 125 19.84 7.36 -3.74
CA LEU A 125 18.41 7.18 -4.03
C LEU A 125 17.57 8.28 -3.40
N HIS A 126 17.86 8.67 -2.15
CA HIS A 126 17.16 9.79 -1.49
C HIS A 126 17.25 11.05 -2.32
N ASN A 127 18.44 11.40 -2.82
CA ASN A 127 18.65 12.63 -3.59
C ASN A 127 17.91 12.63 -4.94
N VAL A 128 17.82 11.48 -5.61
CA VAL A 128 17.04 11.33 -6.86
C VAL A 128 15.54 11.38 -6.61
N LEU A 129 15.08 10.81 -5.49
CA LEU A 129 13.66 10.65 -5.19
C LEU A 129 13.10 11.77 -4.29
N LYS A 130 13.96 12.64 -3.76
CA LYS A 130 13.60 13.84 -2.97
C LYS A 130 12.47 14.66 -3.59
N PRO A 131 12.41 14.87 -4.93
CA PRO A 131 11.31 15.60 -5.56
C PRO A 131 9.93 14.96 -5.38
N TYR A 132 9.85 13.64 -5.15
CA TYR A 132 8.60 12.90 -4.95
C TYR A 132 8.23 12.71 -3.46
N LYS A 133 9.16 12.94 -2.53
CA LYS A 133 8.91 12.83 -1.09
C LYS A 133 8.22 14.08 -0.53
N LEU A 134 7.20 13.89 0.30
CA LEU A 134 6.41 14.94 0.96
C LEU A 134 7.24 15.72 2.00
N GLN A 135 8.03 15.02 2.80
CA GLN A 135 8.84 15.64 3.83
C GLN A 135 10.33 15.38 3.53
N PRO A 136 10.88 16.02 2.48
CA PRO A 136 12.16 15.64 1.90
C PRO A 136 13.38 15.99 2.77
N ASP A 137 13.22 16.93 3.69
CA ASP A 137 14.29 17.42 4.57
C ASP A 137 14.29 16.75 5.95
N LYS A 138 13.19 16.09 6.33
CA LYS A 138 13.14 15.25 7.52
C LYS A 138 13.74 13.87 7.21
N ARG A 139 14.80 13.50 7.93
CA ARG A 139 15.51 12.24 7.76
C ARG A 139 15.22 11.30 8.92
N VAL A 140 15.19 10.01 8.61
CA VAL A 140 14.95 8.94 9.59
C VAL A 140 16.24 8.17 9.81
N SER A 141 16.56 7.90 11.08
CA SER A 141 17.80 7.19 11.42
C SER A 141 17.63 5.68 11.31
N VAL A 142 18.75 4.95 11.18
CA VAL A 142 18.76 3.47 11.25
C VAL A 142 18.22 2.99 12.61
N ALA A 143 18.44 3.75 13.69
CA ALA A 143 17.92 3.40 15.01
C ALA A 143 16.39 3.48 15.06
N ASP A 144 15.79 4.44 14.36
CA ASP A 144 14.34 4.57 14.26
C ASP A 144 13.74 3.43 13.43
N TYR A 145 14.35 3.10 12.28
CA TYR A 145 13.95 1.93 11.51
C TYR A 145 14.03 0.62 12.30
N LYS A 146 15.07 0.44 13.14
CA LYS A 146 15.14 -0.73 14.04
C LYS A 146 13.94 -0.81 15.00
N LYS A 147 13.50 0.32 15.57
CA LYS A 147 12.30 0.38 16.43
C LYS A 147 11.05 0.04 15.63
N VAL A 148 10.89 0.63 14.44
CA VAL A 148 9.76 0.37 13.54
C VAL A 148 9.69 -1.12 13.21
N CYS A 149 10.77 -1.69 12.69
CA CYS A 149 10.84 -3.10 12.33
C CYS A 149 10.51 -4.04 13.51
N TRP A 150 10.96 -3.70 14.73
CA TRP A 150 10.63 -4.50 15.91
C TRP A 150 9.13 -4.51 16.21
N ILE A 151 8.48 -3.36 16.16
CA ILE A 151 7.03 -3.24 16.40
C ILE A 151 6.21 -3.90 15.30
N VAL A 152 6.63 -3.76 14.04
CA VAL A 152 6.06 -4.45 12.87
C VAL A 152 6.12 -5.96 13.08
N LEU A 153 7.30 -6.52 13.39
CA LEU A 153 7.48 -7.95 13.64
C LEU A 153 6.61 -8.44 14.80
N ARG A 154 6.56 -7.68 15.90
CA ARG A 154 5.66 -7.96 17.03
C ARG A 154 4.20 -8.04 16.57
N ASN A 155 3.75 -7.09 15.77
CA ASN A 155 2.37 -7.02 15.29
C ASN A 155 2.05 -8.17 14.32
N GLN A 156 2.98 -8.52 13.42
CA GLN A 156 2.84 -9.69 12.54
C GLN A 156 2.73 -11.00 13.33
N VAL A 157 3.61 -11.22 14.32
CA VAL A 157 3.65 -12.47 15.10
C VAL A 157 2.51 -12.57 16.11
N LEU A 158 2.15 -11.49 16.80
CA LEU A 158 1.17 -11.52 17.89
C LEU A 158 -0.28 -11.25 17.43
N VAL A 159 -0.50 -10.77 16.20
CA VAL A 159 -1.85 -10.46 15.70
C VAL A 159 -2.10 -11.08 14.34
N ALA A 160 -1.26 -10.78 13.34
CA ALA A 160 -1.52 -11.27 11.97
C ALA A 160 -1.46 -12.80 11.90
N LEU A 161 -0.41 -13.42 12.46
CA LEU A 161 -0.27 -14.88 12.48
C LEU A 161 -1.42 -15.59 13.24
N PRO A 162 -1.79 -15.19 14.47
CA PRO A 162 -2.97 -15.74 15.14
C PRO A 162 -4.28 -15.55 14.38
N MET A 163 -4.47 -14.40 13.72
CA MET A 163 -5.65 -14.15 12.89
C MET A 163 -5.66 -15.10 11.68
N THR A 164 -4.56 -15.22 10.95
CA THR A 164 -4.44 -16.13 9.81
C THR A 164 -4.62 -17.59 10.24
N TRP A 165 -4.09 -17.98 11.40
CA TRP A 165 -4.33 -19.31 11.99
C TRP A 165 -5.81 -19.54 12.30
N ALA A 166 -6.49 -18.57 12.93
CA ALA A 166 -7.90 -18.67 13.23
C ALA A 166 -8.73 -18.79 11.93
N MET A 167 -8.43 -18.00 10.90
CA MET A 167 -9.07 -18.09 9.60
C MET A 167 -8.88 -19.48 8.98
N ALA A 168 -7.64 -19.97 8.90
CA ALA A 168 -7.32 -21.27 8.33
C ALA A 168 -7.98 -22.44 9.09
N THR A 169 -8.12 -22.31 10.41
CA THR A 169 -8.69 -23.35 11.28
C THR A 169 -10.21 -23.39 11.23
N TYR A 170 -10.86 -22.23 11.38
CA TYR A 170 -12.31 -22.17 11.59
C TYR A 170 -13.10 -21.87 10.32
N ARG A 171 -12.48 -21.23 9.33
CA ARG A 171 -13.16 -20.83 8.09
C ARG A 171 -12.19 -20.75 6.91
N PRO A 172 -11.54 -21.88 6.53
CA PRO A 172 -10.60 -21.90 5.43
C PRO A 172 -11.29 -21.54 4.11
N LEU A 173 -10.59 -20.78 3.26
CA LEU A 173 -11.07 -20.43 1.93
C LEU A 173 -10.76 -21.55 0.93
N SER A 174 -11.58 -21.65 -0.11
CA SER A 174 -11.33 -22.57 -1.22
C SER A 174 -10.02 -22.23 -1.91
N THR A 175 -9.19 -23.25 -2.17
CA THR A 175 -7.92 -23.15 -2.90
C THR A 175 -7.97 -23.89 -4.24
N THR A 176 -9.03 -24.64 -4.49
CA THR A 176 -9.16 -25.56 -5.63
C THR A 176 -9.87 -24.90 -6.81
N ALA A 177 -9.61 -25.43 -8.01
CA ALA A 177 -10.30 -25.03 -9.23
C ALA A 177 -11.84 -25.20 -9.14
N PRO A 178 -12.62 -24.41 -9.93
CA PRO A 178 -12.17 -23.42 -10.90
C PRO A 178 -11.63 -22.14 -10.24
N LEU A 179 -10.59 -21.54 -10.85
CA LEU A 179 -10.10 -20.23 -10.42
C LEU A 179 -11.12 -19.14 -10.82
N PRO A 180 -11.30 -18.09 -10.00
CA PRO A 180 -12.26 -17.03 -10.27
C PRO A 180 -12.08 -16.33 -11.61
N GLY A 181 -13.19 -16.06 -12.28
CA GLY A 181 -13.24 -15.28 -13.51
C GLY A 181 -13.10 -13.78 -13.29
N ALA A 182 -13.05 -13.01 -14.38
CA ALA A 182 -12.89 -11.55 -14.33
C ALA A 182 -14.02 -10.84 -13.56
N PHE A 183 -15.27 -11.26 -13.76
CA PHE A 183 -16.42 -10.66 -13.06
C PHE A 183 -16.33 -10.87 -11.55
N GLU A 184 -16.09 -12.10 -11.09
CA GLU A 184 -15.94 -12.42 -9.67
C GLU A 184 -14.75 -11.67 -9.05
N THR A 185 -13.65 -11.55 -9.80
CA THR A 185 -12.47 -10.77 -9.40
C THR A 185 -12.83 -9.31 -9.15
N ILE A 186 -13.48 -8.64 -10.12
CA ILE A 186 -13.86 -7.22 -10.04
C ILE A 186 -14.88 -7.00 -8.92
N TYR A 187 -15.91 -7.84 -8.85
CA TYR A 187 -16.94 -7.77 -7.82
C TYR A 187 -16.35 -7.91 -6.41
N THR A 188 -15.50 -8.92 -6.21
CA THR A 188 -14.81 -9.15 -4.93
C THR A 188 -13.96 -7.96 -4.54
N TYR A 189 -13.19 -7.41 -5.50
CA TYR A 189 -12.32 -6.27 -5.24
C TYR A 189 -13.11 -5.02 -4.82
N ILE A 190 -14.18 -4.68 -5.54
CA ILE A 190 -15.03 -3.53 -5.21
C ILE A 190 -15.69 -3.74 -3.84
N PHE A 191 -16.27 -4.91 -3.60
CA PHE A 191 -16.93 -5.20 -2.33
C PHE A 191 -15.97 -5.13 -1.14
N CYS A 192 -14.78 -5.72 -1.27
CA CYS A 192 -13.77 -5.67 -0.21
C CYS A 192 -13.22 -4.25 -0.01
N THR A 193 -13.08 -3.45 -1.08
CA THR A 193 -12.70 -2.03 -0.98
C THR A 193 -13.73 -1.23 -0.18
N LEU A 194 -15.03 -1.48 -0.41
CA LEU A 194 -16.10 -0.80 0.33
C LEU A 194 -16.15 -1.24 1.81
N CYS A 195 -15.92 -2.54 2.09
CA CYS A 195 -15.83 -3.05 3.46
C CYS A 195 -14.63 -2.44 4.21
N MET A 196 -13.49 -2.38 3.54
CA MET A 196 -12.29 -1.73 4.05
C MET A 196 -12.55 -0.25 4.32
N GLU A 197 -13.11 0.50 3.35
CA GLU A 197 -13.45 1.92 3.52
C GLU A 197 -14.34 2.14 4.74
N ALA A 198 -15.40 1.34 4.89
CA ALA A 198 -16.30 1.43 6.04
C ALA A 198 -15.60 1.11 7.36
N GLY A 199 -14.92 -0.04 7.43
CA GLY A 199 -14.28 -0.49 8.66
C GLY A 199 -13.17 0.45 9.11
N PHE A 200 -12.30 0.88 8.20
CA PHE A 200 -11.28 1.89 8.50
C PHE A 200 -11.95 3.18 8.96
N PHE A 201 -12.86 3.77 8.18
CA PHE A 201 -13.47 5.05 8.55
C PHE A 201 -14.07 5.05 9.98
N TYR A 202 -14.90 4.05 10.31
CA TYR A 202 -15.56 4.02 11.62
C TYR A 202 -14.62 3.65 12.77
N VAL A 203 -13.77 2.64 12.60
CA VAL A 203 -12.86 2.19 13.67
C VAL A 203 -11.74 3.21 13.90
N HIS A 204 -11.17 3.74 12.82
CA HIS A 204 -10.14 4.77 12.88
C HIS A 204 -10.66 6.03 13.57
N ARG A 205 -11.84 6.53 13.16
CA ARG A 205 -12.48 7.68 13.82
C ARG A 205 -12.82 7.39 15.29
N LEU A 206 -13.25 6.18 15.62
CA LEU A 206 -13.47 5.78 17.01
C LEU A 206 -12.16 5.79 17.81
N PHE A 207 -11.05 5.35 17.22
CA PHE A 207 -9.75 5.34 17.87
C PHE A 207 -9.16 6.73 18.07
N HIS A 208 -9.59 7.73 17.30
CA HIS A 208 -9.34 9.15 17.56
C HIS A 208 -10.17 9.74 18.71
N HIS A 209 -11.15 9.02 19.24
CA HIS A 209 -11.91 9.50 20.39
C HIS A 209 -10.97 9.75 21.59
N PRO A 210 -11.09 10.89 22.32
CA PRO A 210 -10.11 11.29 23.35
C PRO A 210 -9.83 10.25 24.43
N LYS A 211 -10.82 9.40 24.74
CA LYS A 211 -10.68 8.31 25.72
C LYS A 211 -9.83 7.14 25.22
N LEU A 212 -9.81 6.92 23.90
CA LEU A 212 -9.13 5.79 23.26
C LEU A 212 -7.77 6.21 22.69
N TYR A 213 -7.69 7.36 22.01
CA TYR A 213 -6.53 7.82 21.26
C TYR A 213 -5.19 7.59 21.96
N LYS A 214 -5.06 8.09 23.19
CA LYS A 214 -3.80 7.99 23.96
C LYS A 214 -3.33 6.56 24.22
N HIS A 215 -4.23 5.57 24.18
CA HIS A 215 -3.94 4.17 24.48
C HIS A 215 -3.81 3.31 23.23
N VAL A 216 -4.55 3.61 22.16
CA VAL A 216 -4.63 2.73 20.99
C VAL A 216 -3.96 3.31 19.76
N HIS A 217 -4.11 4.61 19.48
CA HIS A 217 -3.78 5.18 18.16
C HIS A 217 -2.72 6.29 18.19
N LYS A 218 -2.40 6.82 19.38
CA LYS A 218 -1.30 7.77 19.56
C LYS A 218 0.04 7.19 19.11
N LEU A 219 0.27 5.87 19.23
CA LEU A 219 1.52 5.25 18.77
C LEU A 219 1.68 5.36 17.25
N HIS A 220 0.59 5.22 16.51
CA HIS A 220 0.60 5.33 15.06
C HIS A 220 0.89 6.78 14.62
N HIS A 221 0.26 7.76 15.28
CA HIS A 221 0.53 9.18 15.04
C HIS A 221 1.86 9.69 15.58
N ARG A 222 2.57 8.92 16.41
CA ARG A 222 3.88 9.33 16.98
C ARG A 222 4.99 9.45 15.94
N GLU A 223 4.77 8.95 14.72
CA GLU A 223 5.56 9.31 13.54
C GLU A 223 5.48 10.81 13.18
N SER A 224 4.61 11.59 13.81
CA SER A 224 4.42 13.02 13.52
C SER A 224 4.54 13.90 14.76
N VAL A 225 4.82 13.34 15.94
CA VAL A 225 4.86 14.11 17.19
C VAL A 225 6.24 14.75 17.38
N GLY A 226 6.46 15.85 16.67
CA GLY A 226 7.29 16.92 17.17
C GLY A 226 6.48 17.70 18.23
N LEU A 227 7.00 17.78 19.46
CA LEU A 227 6.42 18.50 20.60
C LEU A 227 5.07 17.98 21.12
N MET A 228 5.12 17.10 22.13
CA MET A 228 4.35 17.27 23.37
C MET A 228 4.74 16.18 24.38
N VAL A 229 5.73 16.47 25.23
CA VAL A 229 5.74 16.32 26.69
C VAL A 229 7.05 16.91 27.20
N GLN A 230 6.93 18.04 27.90
CA GLN A 230 7.97 18.59 28.75
C GLN A 230 7.98 17.79 30.07
N GLU A 231 9.20 17.55 30.56
CA GLU A 231 9.58 17.14 31.92
C GLU A 231 9.44 15.66 32.34
N SER A 232 10.62 15.08 32.64
CA SER A 232 10.89 13.88 33.44
C SER A 232 10.65 12.50 32.80
N VAL A 233 11.59 12.06 31.95
CA VAL A 233 12.47 10.89 32.15
C VAL A 233 13.55 10.91 31.05
N SER A 234 14.78 10.62 31.44
CA SER A 234 16.00 10.76 30.65
C SER A 234 16.09 9.89 29.39
N HIS A 235 16.51 10.53 28.30
CA HIS A 235 17.47 10.06 27.29
C HIS A 235 17.09 8.85 26.41
N CYS A 236 16.24 9.11 25.42
CA CYS A 236 16.49 8.77 24.01
C CYS A 236 15.47 9.52 23.15
N GLY A 237 15.74 10.81 22.90
CA GLY A 237 14.92 11.59 21.98
C GLY A 237 15.13 11.10 20.55
N THR A 238 14.08 10.55 19.95
CA THR A 238 13.68 10.71 18.53
C THR A 238 12.32 10.03 18.34
N GLU A 239 11.23 10.81 18.45
CA GLU A 239 9.99 10.55 17.70
C GLU A 239 10.30 11.11 16.30
N PHE A 240 10.60 10.24 15.33
CA PHE A 240 10.91 10.68 13.96
C PHE A 240 9.64 11.27 13.36
N THR A 241 9.74 12.43 12.73
CA THR A 241 8.59 13.20 12.23
C THR A 241 8.27 12.97 10.75
N ALA A 242 9.01 12.07 10.08
CA ALA A 242 8.88 11.82 8.65
C ALA A 242 8.11 10.54 8.37
N PRO A 243 7.17 10.56 7.42
CA PRO A 243 6.48 9.37 6.95
C PRO A 243 7.46 8.33 6.36
N VAL A 244 7.33 7.07 6.79
CA VAL A 244 8.07 5.90 6.30
C VAL A 244 7.14 4.72 6.03
N ALA A 245 7.36 3.99 4.94
CA ALA A 245 6.41 2.96 4.49
C ALA A 245 6.11 1.87 5.54
N LEU A 246 7.15 1.40 6.25
CA LEU A 246 7.04 0.36 7.28
C LEU A 246 6.25 0.82 8.52
N SER A 247 6.00 2.12 8.70
CA SER A 247 5.19 2.62 9.82
C SER A 247 3.70 2.30 9.68
N SER A 248 3.26 1.87 8.49
CA SER A 248 1.91 1.37 8.21
C SER A 248 1.39 0.31 9.18
N THR A 249 2.30 -0.40 9.86
CA THR A 249 1.94 -1.33 10.95
C THR A 249 2.68 -1.03 12.26
N TYR A 250 3.26 0.17 12.38
CA TYR A 250 3.78 0.73 13.64
C TYR A 250 2.62 1.24 14.50
N CYS A 251 1.88 0.31 15.09
CA CYS A 251 0.68 0.61 15.86
C CYS A 251 0.57 -0.31 17.08
N THR A 252 -0.43 -0.08 17.92
CA THR A 252 -0.71 -0.97 19.06
C THR A 252 -1.34 -2.29 18.59
N LEU A 253 -1.29 -3.35 19.41
CA LEU A 253 -1.91 -4.63 19.05
C LEU A 253 -3.42 -4.50 18.77
N PRO A 254 -4.22 -3.78 19.59
CA PRO A 254 -5.63 -3.57 19.29
C PRO A 254 -5.84 -2.80 17.99
N GLU A 255 -5.04 -1.77 17.74
CA GLU A 255 -5.14 -1.02 16.50
C GLU A 255 -4.85 -1.89 15.27
N HIS A 256 -3.79 -2.69 15.32
CA HIS A 256 -3.46 -3.60 14.24
C HIS A 256 -4.59 -4.61 13.99
N LEU A 257 -5.18 -5.16 15.05
CA LEU A 257 -6.28 -6.11 14.93
C LEU A 257 -7.55 -5.46 14.35
N PHE A 258 -8.03 -4.38 14.99
CA PHE A 258 -9.36 -3.83 14.75
C PHE A 258 -9.41 -2.83 13.61
N SER A 259 -8.36 -2.02 13.43
CA SER A 259 -8.30 -1.02 12.36
C SER A 259 -7.64 -1.62 11.12
N ASN A 260 -6.49 -2.27 11.28
CA ASN A 260 -5.71 -2.69 10.11
C ASN A 260 -6.21 -4.01 9.52
N LEU A 261 -6.47 -5.05 10.32
CA LEU A 261 -6.77 -6.38 9.76
C LEU A 261 -8.26 -6.69 9.60
N LEU A 262 -9.08 -6.45 10.64
CA LEU A 262 -10.49 -6.86 10.62
C LEU A 262 -11.30 -6.27 9.45
N PRO A 263 -11.22 -4.97 9.11
CA PRO A 263 -11.95 -4.41 7.97
C PRO A 263 -11.64 -5.10 6.64
N ILE A 264 -10.38 -5.46 6.44
CA ILE A 264 -9.87 -6.10 5.23
C ILE A 264 -10.34 -7.56 5.16
N VAL A 265 -10.17 -8.28 6.26
CA VAL A 265 -10.53 -9.70 6.36
C VAL A 265 -12.04 -9.88 6.23
N LEU A 266 -12.85 -9.03 6.87
CA LEU A 266 -14.30 -9.16 6.87
C LEU A 266 -14.91 -9.18 5.47
N GLY A 267 -14.43 -8.36 4.53
CA GLY A 267 -14.92 -8.36 3.15
C GLY A 267 -14.75 -9.72 2.47
N ILE A 268 -13.55 -10.30 2.59
CA ILE A 268 -13.22 -11.63 2.05
C ILE A 268 -14.07 -12.71 2.72
N MET A 269 -14.20 -12.64 4.05
CA MET A 269 -14.95 -13.63 4.82
C MET A 269 -16.46 -13.55 4.53
N ILE A 270 -17.03 -12.37 4.36
CA ILE A 270 -18.46 -12.23 4.00
C ILE A 270 -18.74 -12.90 2.66
N LEU A 271 -17.89 -12.67 1.66
CA LEU A 271 -18.04 -13.28 0.34
C LEU A 271 -17.68 -14.76 0.29
N GLY A 272 -16.85 -15.25 1.21
CA GLY A 272 -16.27 -16.58 1.10
C GLY A 272 -15.42 -16.72 -0.16
N ALA A 273 -14.70 -15.65 -0.52
CA ALA A 273 -13.97 -15.57 -1.78
C ALA A 273 -12.87 -16.64 -1.87
N HIS A 274 -12.50 -17.02 -3.10
CA HIS A 274 -11.39 -17.94 -3.34
C HIS A 274 -10.08 -17.36 -2.77
N TRP A 275 -9.22 -18.23 -2.23
CA TRP A 275 -7.96 -17.85 -1.59
C TRP A 275 -7.08 -16.97 -2.50
N SER A 276 -7.04 -17.25 -3.81
CA SER A 276 -6.27 -16.42 -4.75
C SER A 276 -6.77 -14.98 -4.86
N LEU A 277 -8.08 -14.72 -4.72
CA LEU A 277 -8.61 -13.35 -4.69
C LEU A 277 -8.29 -12.65 -3.38
N MET A 278 -8.28 -13.39 -2.26
CA MET A 278 -7.82 -12.85 -0.97
C MET A 278 -6.36 -12.41 -1.07
N ILE A 279 -5.45 -13.26 -1.55
CA ILE A 279 -4.03 -12.91 -1.68
C ILE A 279 -3.86 -11.73 -2.63
N MET A 280 -4.53 -11.74 -3.79
CA MET A 280 -4.48 -10.61 -4.72
C MET A 280 -4.90 -9.29 -4.06
N PHE A 281 -6.02 -9.30 -3.32
CA PHE A 281 -6.52 -8.11 -2.63
C PHE A 281 -5.62 -7.67 -1.47
N PHE A 282 -5.09 -8.62 -0.68
CA PHE A 282 -4.21 -8.30 0.45
C PHE A 282 -2.88 -7.72 -0.05
N CYS A 283 -2.25 -8.34 -1.05
CA CYS A 283 -1.01 -7.84 -1.62
C CYS A 283 -1.19 -6.45 -2.29
N SER A 284 -2.29 -6.26 -3.04
CA SER A 284 -2.56 -4.95 -3.67
C SER A 284 -2.76 -3.85 -2.62
N LEU A 285 -3.48 -4.18 -1.55
CA LEU A 285 -3.73 -3.27 -0.45
C LEU A 285 -2.46 -2.96 0.34
N GLU A 286 -1.65 -3.96 0.68
CA GLU A 286 -0.38 -3.75 1.39
C GLU A 286 0.56 -2.82 0.62
N LEU A 287 0.73 -3.05 -0.69
CA LEU A 287 1.53 -2.16 -1.54
C LEU A 287 0.97 -0.73 -1.55
N GLY A 288 -0.36 -0.59 -1.62
CA GLY A 288 -1.03 0.70 -1.53
C GLY A 288 -0.80 1.39 -0.19
N THR A 289 -0.97 0.67 0.92
CA THR A 289 -0.76 1.17 2.28
C THR A 289 0.68 1.58 2.51
N LEU A 290 1.66 0.77 2.09
CA LEU A 290 3.08 1.10 2.16
C LEU A 290 3.37 2.39 1.41
N ASN A 291 2.85 2.54 0.19
CA ASN A 291 3.01 3.76 -0.59
C ASN A 291 2.36 4.98 0.10
N THR A 292 1.13 4.85 0.61
CA THR A 292 0.43 5.92 1.34
C THR A 292 1.16 6.37 2.60
N HIS A 293 1.84 5.47 3.32
CA HIS A 293 2.64 5.81 4.51
C HIS A 293 4.07 6.21 4.18
N SER A 294 4.55 5.95 2.96
CA SER A 294 5.94 6.23 2.59
C SER A 294 6.29 7.71 2.52
N GLY A 295 5.27 8.56 2.40
CA GLY A 295 5.44 9.97 2.08
C GLY A 295 5.91 10.23 0.65
N TYR A 296 6.02 9.22 -0.22
CA TYR A 296 6.33 9.41 -1.63
C TYR A 296 5.06 9.47 -2.47
N ASN A 297 4.98 10.44 -3.37
CA ASN A 297 3.93 10.56 -4.37
C ASN A 297 4.51 10.30 -5.76
N PHE A 298 4.43 9.04 -6.21
CA PHE A 298 4.77 8.69 -7.58
C PHE A 298 3.60 8.96 -8.53
N VAL A 299 3.91 9.33 -9.77
CA VAL A 299 2.89 9.52 -10.82
C VAL A 299 2.24 8.18 -11.10
N GLY A 300 0.91 8.09 -10.95
CA GLY A 300 0.23 6.80 -11.04
C GLY A 300 0.52 5.89 -9.85
N GLY A 301 0.75 6.44 -8.66
CA GLY A 301 0.71 5.76 -7.37
C GLY A 301 -0.44 6.29 -6.48
N PHE A 302 -0.73 5.63 -5.36
CA PHE A 302 -1.69 6.17 -4.39
C PHE A 302 -1.12 7.48 -3.82
N SER A 303 -1.96 8.45 -3.51
CA SER A 303 -1.46 9.70 -2.94
C SER A 303 -1.21 9.53 -1.45
N ALA A 304 0.04 9.65 -1.02
CA ALA A 304 0.41 9.74 0.39
C ALA A 304 -0.13 11.02 1.05
N LEU A 305 -0.46 12.05 0.25
CA LEU A 305 -0.82 13.37 0.75
C LEU A 305 -2.08 13.40 1.60
N GLN A 306 -3.11 12.62 1.26
CA GLN A 306 -4.35 12.57 2.04
C GLN A 306 -4.12 12.05 3.46
N HIS A 307 -3.26 11.03 3.57
CA HIS A 307 -2.93 10.40 4.84
C HIS A 307 -1.92 11.22 5.64
N ASP A 308 -0.95 11.84 4.98
CA ASP A 308 -0.04 12.81 5.61
C ASP A 308 -0.82 14.00 6.18
N TRP A 309 -1.84 14.49 5.46
CA TRP A 309 -2.78 15.47 6.01
C TRP A 309 -3.53 14.95 7.24
N HIS A 310 -3.96 13.70 7.25
CA HIS A 310 -4.60 13.10 8.41
C HIS A 310 -3.67 13.13 9.64
N HIS A 311 -2.39 12.77 9.47
CA HIS A 311 -1.39 12.86 10.54
C HIS A 311 -1.12 14.29 11.02
N TYR A 312 -1.24 15.27 10.12
CA TYR A 312 -1.12 16.68 10.46
C TYR A 312 -2.37 17.24 11.18
N ALA A 313 -3.57 16.92 10.70
CA ALA A 313 -4.82 17.51 11.15
C ALA A 313 -5.53 16.74 12.27
N TYR A 314 -5.29 15.42 12.40
CA TYR A 314 -5.88 14.47 13.36
C TYR A 314 -7.41 14.28 13.30
N THR A 315 -8.17 15.25 12.79
CA THR A 315 -9.65 15.27 12.85
C THR A 315 -10.35 15.08 11.51
N GLU A 316 -9.60 14.87 10.43
CA GLU A 316 -10.12 14.73 9.06
C GLU A 316 -9.42 13.58 8.32
N ASN A 317 -10.02 13.11 7.22
CA ASN A 317 -9.49 12.05 6.33
C ASN A 317 -9.27 10.70 7.03
N PHE A 318 -10.31 10.14 7.64
CA PHE A 318 -10.22 8.85 8.35
C PHE A 318 -10.24 7.63 7.41
N GLY A 319 -10.91 7.75 6.26
CA GLY A 319 -11.11 6.69 5.29
C GLY A 319 -9.95 6.59 4.29
N PRO A 320 -9.53 5.37 3.90
CA PRO A 320 -8.43 5.17 2.96
C PRO A 320 -8.73 5.69 1.54
N THR A 321 -10.00 5.68 1.11
CA THR A 321 -10.40 6.20 -0.21
C THR A 321 -10.99 7.60 -0.16
N GLY A 322 -11.36 8.09 1.04
CA GLY A 322 -12.00 9.38 1.25
C GLY A 322 -13.48 9.44 0.82
N ILE A 323 -14.08 8.31 0.42
CA ILE A 323 -15.50 8.26 0.03
C ILE A 323 -16.39 8.60 1.22
N LEU A 324 -16.17 7.95 2.36
CA LEU A 324 -16.96 8.21 3.56
C LEU A 324 -16.62 9.58 4.15
N ASP A 325 -15.37 10.03 4.09
CA ASP A 325 -15.05 11.38 4.54
C ASP A 325 -15.80 12.45 3.75
N LYS A 326 -15.93 12.28 2.42
CA LYS A 326 -16.73 13.18 1.59
C LYS A 326 -18.21 13.14 1.96
N ILE A 327 -18.76 11.96 2.26
CA ILE A 327 -20.17 11.80 2.64
C ILE A 327 -20.45 12.45 4.00
N TYR A 328 -19.55 12.26 4.97
CA TYR A 328 -19.69 12.78 6.33
C TYR A 328 -19.14 14.20 6.51
N GLY A 329 -18.50 14.77 5.49
CA GLY A 329 -17.87 16.09 5.57
C GLY A 329 -16.63 16.13 6.46
N THR A 330 -15.91 15.02 6.62
CA THR A 330 -14.67 14.94 7.41
C THR A 330 -13.41 15.09 6.56
N ASN A 331 -13.49 15.76 5.41
CA ASN A 331 -12.36 16.12 4.55
C ASN A 331 -12.46 17.57 4.02
N THR A 332 -13.20 18.43 4.72
CA THR A 332 -13.52 19.78 4.24
C THR A 332 -12.30 20.66 4.15
N ALA A 333 -11.49 20.75 5.22
CA ALA A 333 -10.31 21.60 5.21
C ALA A 333 -9.26 21.06 4.21
N PHE A 334 -9.09 19.74 4.14
CA PHE A 334 -8.25 19.11 3.12
C PHE A 334 -8.68 19.51 1.69
N THR A 335 -9.97 19.37 1.38
CA THR A 335 -10.47 19.65 0.03
C THR A 335 -10.33 21.13 -0.32
N SER A 336 -10.71 22.04 0.57
CA SER A 336 -10.53 23.49 0.37
C SER A 336 -9.07 23.88 0.21
N TRP A 337 -8.17 23.22 0.93
CA TRP A 337 -6.73 23.44 0.80
C TRP A 337 -6.21 23.02 -0.58
N ILE A 338 -6.60 21.84 -1.07
CA ILE A 338 -6.23 21.35 -2.41
C ILE A 338 -6.80 22.26 -3.52
N GLU A 339 -8.06 22.70 -3.39
CA GLU A 339 -8.69 23.62 -4.33
C GLU A 339 -7.95 24.96 -4.41
N GLU A 340 -7.56 25.51 -3.26
CA GLU A 340 -6.81 26.76 -3.19
C GLU A 340 -5.43 26.64 -3.86
N LEU A 341 -4.71 25.54 -3.61
CA LEU A 341 -3.43 25.27 -4.25
C LEU A 341 -3.57 25.14 -5.77
N THR A 342 -4.60 24.41 -6.22
CA THR A 342 -4.91 24.23 -7.64
C THR A 342 -5.23 25.59 -8.30
N ARG A 343 -5.99 26.44 -7.61
CA ARG A 343 -6.31 27.80 -8.08
C ARG A 343 -5.06 28.66 -8.23
N ARG A 344 -4.17 28.66 -7.22
CA ARG A 344 -2.89 29.39 -7.25
C ARG A 344 -1.99 28.93 -8.40
N GLU A 345 -1.95 27.64 -8.70
CA GLU A 345 -1.22 27.12 -9.85
C GLU A 345 -1.82 27.60 -11.18
N SER A 346 -3.15 27.52 -11.33
CA SER A 346 -3.84 27.93 -12.56
C SER A 346 -3.74 29.43 -12.86
N GLY A 347 -3.63 30.28 -11.82
CA GLY A 347 -3.51 31.74 -11.95
C GLY A 347 -2.09 32.24 -12.26
N GLN A 348 -1.05 31.41 -12.08
CA GLN A 348 0.33 31.75 -12.41
C GLN A 348 0.67 31.36 -13.86
N THR A 349 0.13 32.09 -14.83
CA THR A 349 0.51 31.95 -16.25
C THR A 349 1.94 32.44 -16.46
N GLY A 350 2.94 31.55 -16.33
CA GLY A 350 4.32 31.84 -16.78
C GLY A 350 5.46 31.22 -15.97
N SER A 351 5.22 30.56 -14.84
CA SER A 351 6.25 29.85 -14.08
C SER A 351 6.12 28.34 -14.24
N SER A 352 7.23 27.59 -14.22
CA SER A 352 7.25 26.15 -14.52
C SER A 352 6.19 25.41 -13.70
N LYS A 353 5.32 24.66 -14.39
CA LYS A 353 4.25 23.82 -13.82
C LYS A 353 4.77 22.99 -12.63
N GLY A 354 4.52 23.46 -11.43
CA GLY A 354 4.74 22.69 -10.21
C GLY A 354 3.42 22.05 -9.85
N ASP A 355 3.30 20.74 -10.10
CA ASP A 355 2.15 19.90 -9.75
C ASP A 355 1.60 20.27 -8.36
N VAL A 356 0.28 20.45 -8.22
CA VAL A 356 -0.45 20.72 -6.96
C VAL A 356 0.13 19.94 -5.78
N VAL A 357 0.49 18.67 -5.98
CA VAL A 357 1.10 17.80 -4.96
C VAL A 357 2.42 18.38 -4.44
N SER A 358 3.24 18.93 -5.32
CA SER A 358 4.54 19.54 -4.98
C SER A 358 4.40 20.86 -4.21
N GLN A 359 3.29 21.59 -4.37
CA GLN A 359 2.98 22.80 -3.62
C GLN A 359 2.37 22.46 -2.26
N ALA A 360 1.38 21.55 -2.25
CA ALA A 360 0.79 20.98 -1.05
C ALA A 360 1.87 20.48 -0.10
N ARG A 361 2.83 19.74 -0.65
CA ARG A 361 4.03 19.31 0.05
C ARG A 361 4.74 20.44 0.81
N LYS A 362 5.15 21.49 0.09
CA LYS A 362 5.97 22.58 0.65
C LYS A 362 5.22 23.34 1.73
N GLU A 363 3.90 23.48 1.56
CA GLU A 363 3.06 24.17 2.52
C GLU A 363 2.81 23.31 3.77
N LEU A 364 2.55 22.00 3.62
CA LEU A 364 2.35 21.09 4.75
C LEU A 364 3.61 20.97 5.61
N ALA A 365 4.77 20.75 4.97
CA ALA A 365 6.06 20.69 5.67
C ALA A 365 6.35 22.00 6.43
N ARG A 366 6.05 23.16 5.84
CA ARG A 366 6.20 24.46 6.53
C ARG A 366 5.29 24.58 7.75
N LYS A 367 4.02 24.17 7.63
CA LYS A 367 3.05 24.25 8.73
C LYS A 367 3.47 23.37 9.90
N GLU A 368 3.94 22.16 9.60
CA GLU A 368 4.52 21.26 10.60
C GLU A 368 5.75 21.87 11.29
N ASP A 369 6.70 22.42 10.53
CA ASP A 369 7.91 23.06 11.09
C ASP A 369 7.58 24.28 11.96
N ALA A 370 6.48 24.98 11.64
CA ALA A 370 5.98 26.12 12.41
C ALA A 370 5.18 25.70 13.67
N GLY A 371 4.89 24.41 13.85
CA GLY A 371 4.01 23.92 14.92
C GLY A 371 2.56 24.41 14.78
N GLU A 372 2.15 24.79 13.57
CA GLU A 372 0.77 25.18 13.30
C GLU A 372 -0.10 23.92 13.33
N THR A 373 -1.07 23.85 14.25
CA THR A 373 -2.07 22.79 14.25
C THR A 373 -3.36 23.30 13.62
N PHE A 374 -3.93 22.57 12.68
CA PHE A 374 -5.26 22.89 12.16
C PHE A 374 -6.31 22.44 13.19
N VAL A 375 -6.72 23.35 14.06
CA VAL A 375 -7.85 23.09 14.96
C VAL A 375 -9.12 23.36 14.16
N SER A 376 -9.75 22.31 13.64
CA SER A 376 -11.14 22.41 13.19
C SER A 376 -11.99 22.82 14.40
N SER A 377 -12.73 23.92 14.28
CA SER A 377 -13.64 24.42 15.33
C SER A 377 -14.87 23.53 15.53
N VAL A 378 -14.82 22.27 15.11
CA VAL A 378 -15.93 21.31 15.13
C VAL A 378 -15.45 20.03 15.79
N LEU A 379 -15.44 20.03 17.13
CA LEU A 379 -15.55 18.84 17.96
C LEU A 379 -16.91 18.83 18.65
#